data_AF-A0AA86YIN1-F1
#
_entry.id   AF-A0AA86YIN1-F1
#
_cell.length_a   1.000
_cell.length_b   1.000
_cell.length_c   1.000
_cell.angle_alpha   90.00
_cell.angle_beta   90.00
_cell.angle_gamma   90.00
#
_symmetry.space_group_name_H-M   'P 1'
#
loop_
_entity.id
_entity.type
_entity.pdbx_description
1 polymer ?
#
loop_
_entity_poly.entity_id
_entity_poly.type
_entity_poly.pdbx_seq_one_letter_code
_entity_poly.pdbx_strand_id
1 'polypeptide(L)'
;MEWTYQEADSQCEFDSFKRFPVRNEVAQRTVYETITKKCKKNDECGKEKTYEEKVPKTESYVLDVNKDSRHREYMSCMKRKGWQEKNIYFWE
;
A
#
# COMPACT_ATOMS: atom_id res chain seq x y z
N MET A 1 15.67 28.84 17.73
CA MET A 1 15.61 27.70 18.67
C MET A 1 16.03 26.49 17.87
N GLU A 2 17.22 25.98 18.13
CA GLU A 2 17.70 24.74 17.49
C GLU A 2 17.02 23.57 18.18
N TRP A 3 16.47 22.65 17.39
CA TRP A 3 15.84 21.44 17.89
C TRP A 3 16.85 20.31 17.77
N THR A 4 17.05 19.54 18.84
CA THR A 4 17.73 18.25 18.69
C THR A 4 16.89 17.31 17.82
N TYR A 5 17.53 16.30 17.23
CA TYR A 5 16.82 15.31 16.42
C TYR A 5 15.73 14.61 17.24
N GLN A 6 16.02 14.21 18.47
CA GLN A 6 15.08 13.49 19.34
C GLN A 6 13.86 14.35 19.72
N GLU A 7 14.05 15.63 20.03
CA GLU A 7 12.94 16.54 20.31
C GLU A 7 12.09 16.81 19.06
N ALA A 8 12.74 16.94 17.91
CA ALA A 8 12.04 17.10 16.64
C ALA A 8 11.22 15.84 16.30
N ASP A 9 11.85 14.67 16.38
CA ASP A 9 11.25 13.36 16.09
C ASP A 9 10.02 13.12 16.96
N SER A 10 10.16 13.20 18.28
CA SER A 10 9.05 12.96 19.22
C SER A 10 7.88 13.93 19.00
N GLN A 11 8.16 15.22 18.82
CA GLN A 11 7.10 16.21 18.59
C GLN A 11 6.42 16.01 17.22
N CYS A 12 7.21 15.78 16.17
CA CYS A 12 6.70 15.61 14.82
C CYS A 12 5.90 14.31 14.68
N GLU A 13 6.33 13.24 15.35
CA GLU A 13 5.58 12.00 15.43
C GLU A 13 4.23 12.25 16.11
N PHE A 14 4.23 12.84 17.31
CA PHE A 14 3.02 13.16 18.06
C PHE A 14 2.04 14.01 17.25
N ASP A 15 2.50 15.10 16.64
CA ASP A 15 1.67 15.99 15.85
C ASP A 15 1.09 15.29 14.61
N SER A 16 1.90 14.43 13.96
CA SER A 16 1.45 13.66 12.80
C SER A 16 0.32 12.67 13.16
N PHE A 17 0.43 11.96 14.29
CA PHE A 17 -0.62 11.04 14.76
C PHE A 17 -1.84 11.77 15.29
N LYS A 18 -1.65 12.95 15.92
CA LYS A 18 -2.76 13.79 16.35
C LYS A 18 -3.59 14.29 15.17
N ARG A 19 -2.94 14.65 14.05
CA ARG A 19 -3.61 15.14 12.84
C ARG A 19 -4.16 14.02 11.96
N PHE A 20 -3.41 12.92 11.85
CA PHE A 20 -3.71 11.77 11.00
C PHE A 20 -3.61 10.48 11.81
N PRO A 21 -4.56 10.23 12.73
CA PRO A 21 -4.56 9.04 13.57
C PRO A 21 -4.68 7.78 12.70
N VAL A 22 -4.26 6.64 13.26
CA VAL A 22 -4.44 5.34 12.60
C VAL A 22 -5.90 5.15 12.26
N ARG A 23 -6.20 4.99 10.96
CA ARG A 23 -7.56 4.79 10.46
C ARG A 23 -7.57 3.60 9.52
N ASN A 24 -7.89 2.44 10.09
CA ASN A 24 -7.94 1.20 9.35
C ASN A 24 -9.28 1.07 8.61
N GLU A 25 -9.20 0.89 7.30
CA GLU A 25 -10.36 0.64 6.45
C GLU A 25 -10.12 -0.60 5.60
N VAL A 26 -11.22 -1.22 5.16
CA VAL A 26 -11.18 -2.37 4.26
C VAL A 26 -11.18 -1.85 2.83
N ALA A 27 -10.11 -2.11 2.09
CA ALA A 27 -10.09 -1.96 0.64
C ALA A 27 -10.35 -3.29 -0.05
N GLN A 28 -10.86 -3.17 -1.27
CA GLN A 28 -11.05 -4.30 -2.16
C GLN A 28 -10.24 -4.08 -3.43
N ARG A 29 -9.60 -5.15 -3.91
CA ARG A 29 -8.95 -5.15 -5.22
C ARG A 29 -9.39 -6.38 -6.02
N THR A 30 -9.53 -6.21 -7.32
CA THR A 30 -9.73 -7.32 -8.24
C THR A 30 -8.36 -7.90 -8.60
N VAL A 31 -8.14 -9.16 -8.25
CA VAL A 31 -7.02 -9.96 -8.73
C VAL A 31 -7.54 -10.97 -9.75
N TYR A 32 -6.71 -11.37 -10.71
CA TYR A 32 -7.07 -12.41 -11.65
C TYR A 32 -6.41 -13.72 -11.23
N GLU A 33 -7.22 -14.75 -11.08
CA GLU A 33 -6.76 -16.11 -10.82
C GLU A 33 -6.96 -16.96 -12.07
N THR A 34 -5.97 -17.77 -12.43
CA THR A 34 -6.10 -18.75 -13.50
C THR A 34 -6.70 -20.03 -12.91
N ILE A 35 -7.86 -20.44 -13.41
CA ILE A 35 -8.50 -21.69 -13.02
C ILE A 35 -8.54 -22.66 -14.19
N THR A 36 -8.42 -23.95 -13.90
CA THR A 36 -8.58 -25.02 -14.88
C THR A 36 -10.03 -25.51 -14.87
N LYS A 37 -10.73 -25.38 -16.01
CA LYS A 37 -12.09 -25.88 -16.17
C LYS A 37 -12.11 -27.11 -17.08
N LYS A 38 -13.07 -28.01 -16.84
CA LYS A 38 -13.37 -29.13 -17.74
C LYS A 38 -14.22 -28.67 -18.92
N CYS A 39 -13.88 -29.14 -20.11
CA CYS A 39 -14.63 -28.89 -21.33
C CYS A 39 -16.01 -29.53 -21.28
N LYS A 40 -17.04 -28.88 -21.83
CA LYS A 40 -18.37 -29.48 -21.96
C LYS A 40 -18.33 -30.55 -23.05
N LYS A 41 -19.28 -31.50 -22.99
CA LYS A 41 -19.32 -32.69 -23.87
C LYS A 41 -19.39 -32.35 -25.38
N ASN A 42 -19.73 -31.11 -25.73
CA ASN A 42 -19.89 -30.62 -27.10
C ASN A 42 -18.89 -29.50 -27.47
N ASP A 43 -17.89 -29.20 -26.63
CA ASP A 43 -16.85 -28.22 -26.97
C ASP A 43 -15.75 -28.89 -27.80
N GLU A 44 -15.27 -28.21 -28.85
CA GLU A 44 -14.04 -28.58 -29.57
C GLU A 44 -12.82 -28.32 -28.68
N CYS A 45 -12.59 -29.25 -27.76
CA CYS A 45 -11.52 -29.16 -26.78
C CYS A 45 -10.41 -30.16 -27.13
N GLY A 46 -9.16 -29.74 -26.97
CA GLY A 46 -7.98 -30.57 -27.22
C GLY A 46 -7.94 -31.86 -26.37
N LYS A 47 -6.93 -32.70 -26.59
CA LYS A 47 -6.81 -34.03 -25.96
C LYS A 47 -6.94 -34.04 -24.43
N GLU A 48 -6.53 -32.96 -23.78
CA GLU A 48 -6.54 -32.79 -22.32
C GLU A 48 -7.95 -32.60 -21.72
N LYS A 49 -8.98 -32.31 -22.54
CA LYS A 49 -10.38 -32.06 -22.10
C LYS A 49 -10.54 -30.97 -21.03
N THR A 50 -9.52 -30.12 -20.85
CA THR A 50 -9.51 -28.98 -19.94
C THR A 50 -8.96 -27.73 -20.62
N TYR A 51 -9.38 -26.56 -20.15
CA TYR A 51 -8.83 -25.26 -20.56
C TYR A 51 -8.59 -24.38 -19.34
N GLU A 52 -7.65 -23.46 -19.48
CA GLU A 52 -7.38 -22.43 -18.47
C GLU A 52 -8.22 -21.19 -18.76
N GLU A 53 -8.81 -20.63 -17.71
CA GLU A 53 -9.56 -19.39 -17.77
C GLU A 53 -9.09 -18.44 -16.68
N LYS A 54 -8.82 -17.19 -17.05
CA LYS A 54 -8.56 -16.13 -16.08
C LYS A 54 -9.88 -15.58 -15.59
N VAL A 55 -10.16 -15.75 -14.30
CA VAL A 55 -11.37 -15.25 -13.67
C VAL A 55 -11.04 -14.12 -12.69
N PRO A 56 -11.85 -13.06 -12.63
CA PRO A 56 -11.67 -12.01 -11.64
C PRO A 56 -12.09 -12.54 -10.26
N LYS A 57 -11.27 -12.25 -9.26
CA LYS A 57 -11.49 -12.57 -7.85
C LYS A 57 -11.33 -11.29 -7.04
N THR A 58 -12.25 -11.06 -6.12
CA THR A 58 -12.17 -9.91 -5.22
C THR A 58 -11.37 -10.31 -3.97
N GLU A 59 -10.29 -9.59 -3.70
CA GLU A 59 -9.55 -9.67 -2.45
C GLU A 59 -9.89 -8.46 -1.58
N SER A 60 -10.15 -8.71 -0.30
CA SER A 60 -10.33 -7.65 0.70
C SER A 60 -9.14 -7.62 1.64
N TYR A 61 -8.60 -6.44 1.93
CA TYR A 61 -7.49 -6.26 2.87
C TYR A 61 -7.66 -4.98 3.68
N VAL A 62 -7.06 -4.95 4.88
CA VAL A 62 -7.07 -3.77 5.75
C VAL A 62 -5.88 -2.90 5.42
N LEU A 63 -6.11 -1.60 5.28
CA LEU A 63 -5.04 -0.59 5.19
C LEU A 63 -5.33 0.59 6.10
N ASP A 64 -4.28 1.22 6.60
CA ASP A 64 -4.37 2.53 7.25
C ASP A 64 -4.42 3.62 6.17
N VAL A 65 -5.62 4.15 5.91
CA VAL A 65 -5.84 5.16 4.85
C VAL A 65 -5.14 6.49 5.15
N ASN A 66 -4.77 6.71 6.41
CA ASN A 66 -4.06 7.91 6.84
C ASN A 66 -2.54 7.78 6.78
N LYS A 67 -1.99 6.58 6.52
CA LYS A 67 -0.55 6.30 6.61
C LYS A 67 0.29 7.29 5.82
N ASP A 68 -0.04 7.52 4.56
CA ASP A 68 0.75 8.38 3.66
C ASP A 68 0.63 9.85 4.05
N SER A 69 -0.55 10.31 4.46
CA SER A 69 -0.77 11.68 4.92
C SER A 69 -0.07 11.94 6.26
N ARG A 70 -0.10 10.97 7.19
CA ARG A 70 0.65 11.01 8.45
C ARG A 70 2.15 11.11 8.19
N HIS A 71 2.68 10.25 7.33
CA HIS A 71 4.10 10.27 6.98
C HIS A 71 4.52 11.60 6.34
N ARG A 72 3.72 12.15 5.41
CA ARG A 72 4.00 13.46 4.81
C ARG A 72 3.99 14.59 5.83
N GLU A 73 3.08 14.57 6.80
CA GLU A 73 3.04 15.57 7.87
C GLU A 73 4.28 15.49 8.76
N TYR A 74 4.66 14.27 9.18
CA TYR A 74 5.88 14.01 9.92
C TYR A 74 7.11 14.57 9.18
N MET A 75 7.29 14.21 7.90
CA MET A 75 8.42 14.68 7.10
C MET A 75 8.41 16.21 6.91
N SER A 76 7.23 16.82 6.76
CA SER A 76 7.10 18.28 6.69
C SER A 76 7.52 18.95 7.99
N CYS A 77 7.13 18.39 9.13
CA CYS A 77 7.51 18.88 10.45
C CYS A 77 9.02 18.77 10.67
N MET A 78 9.61 17.60 10.37
CA MET A 78 11.05 17.37 10.48
C MET A 78 11.85 18.35 9.62
N LYS A 79 11.43 18.56 8.37
CA LYS A 79 12.03 19.55 7.46
C LYS A 79 11.96 20.97 8.02
N ARG A 80 10.82 21.41 8.58
CA ARG A 80 10.68 22.75 9.20
C ARG A 80 11.58 22.93 10.41
N LYS A 81 11.94 21.84 11.09
CA LYS A 81 12.87 21.83 12.23
C LYS A 81 14.34 21.61 11.82
N GLY A 82 14.64 21.55 10.52
CA GLY A 82 16.01 21.41 10.01
C GLY A 82 16.48 19.98 9.75
N TRP A 83 15.62 18.98 10.00
CA TRP A 83 15.94 17.55 9.84
C TRP A 83 15.32 17.04 8.54
N GLN A 84 15.96 17.31 7.41
CA GLN A 84 15.51 16.80 6.10
C GLN A 84 16.38 15.62 5.65
N GLU A 85 15.74 14.49 5.38
CA GLU A 85 16.39 13.35 4.74
C GLU A 85 16.78 13.74 3.29
N LYS A 86 18.04 13.55 2.92
CA LYS A 86 18.49 13.74 1.53
C LYS A 86 18.08 12.49 0.75
N ASN A 87 17.08 12.61 -0.11
CA ASN A 87 16.77 11.57 -1.09
C ASN A 87 17.93 11.48 -2.09
N ILE A 88 18.86 10.55 -1.86
CA ILE A 88 19.86 10.18 -2.86
C ILE A 88 19.17 9.15 -3.76
N TYR A 89 18.79 9.58 -4.96
CA TYR A 89 18.39 8.65 -6.00
C TYR A 89 19.65 8.04 -6.60
N PHE A 90 19.90 6.77 -6.33
CA PHE A 90 20.84 5.97 -7.10
C PHE A 90 20.10 5.48 -8.34
N TRP A 91 20.47 6.02 -9.51
CA TRP A 91 20.10 5.46 -10.80
C TRP A 91 21.30 4.63 -11.28
N GLU A 92 21.12 3.33 -11.50
CA GLU A 92 22.04 2.45 -12.24
C GLU A 92 21.62 2.37 -13.71
#